data_AF-A0A8E2W654-F1
#
_entry.id   AF-A0A8E2W654-F1
#
_cell.length_a   1.000
_cell.length_b   1.000
_cell.length_c   1.000
_cell.angle_alpha   90.00
_cell.angle_beta   90.00
_cell.angle_gamma   90.00
#
_symmetry.space_group_name_H-M   'P 1'
#
loop_
_entity.id
_entity.type
_entity.pdbx_description
1 polymer ?
#
loop_
_entity_poly.entity_id
_entity_poly.type
_entity_poly.pdbx_seq_one_letter_code
_entity_poly.pdbx_strand_id
1 'polypeptide(L)'
;MPKAIHDGQSAKMSGKESRILWVDDLAGLIAGVQMNVLEFHIWGSRRQQPDLPHRMIFDIDPDEGLGFAPVKQAALDIRDILEALGLQSWTLLSGGKGVHVVVPLVPEADWDEVKSFCQDFAELLARTDPSRFVANMSKAKRKGRMFLDYLRNGQGSTAICPWSTRARAGASCAVPVNWEELPTCESANGFDVFAAARAQLPEAWEGYFGVEQTLTDRIRHAVR
;
A
#
# COMPACT_ATOMS: atom_id res chain seq x y z
N MET A 1 16.64 13.57 17.96
CA MET A 1 16.33 12.20 17.50
C MET A 1 17.25 11.22 18.23
N PRO A 2 16.76 10.11 18.81
CA PRO A 2 17.61 8.96 19.12
C PRO A 2 18.58 8.63 17.99
N LYS A 3 19.82 8.25 18.33
CA LYS A 3 20.89 7.99 17.35
C LYS A 3 20.56 6.87 16.34
N ALA A 4 19.68 5.94 16.74
CA ALA A 4 19.26 4.81 15.92
C ALA A 4 18.16 5.17 14.90
N ILE A 5 17.57 6.38 14.98
CA ILE A 5 16.70 6.89 13.93
C ILE A 5 17.49 7.94 13.18
N HIS A 6 17.70 7.67 11.91
CA HIS A 6 18.52 8.49 11.06
C HIS A 6 17.66 9.61 10.45
N ASP A 7 18.32 10.73 10.21
CA ASP A 7 17.77 11.87 9.53
C ASP A 7 18.77 12.43 8.53
N GLY A 8 18.28 13.03 7.45
CA GLY A 8 19.16 13.40 6.34
C GLY A 8 18.47 14.24 5.29
N GLN A 9 18.92 14.05 4.04
CA GLN A 9 18.68 14.91 2.88
C GLN A 9 17.32 15.61 2.91
N SER A 10 17.37 16.94 2.77
CA SER A 10 16.21 17.73 2.39
C SER A 10 15.75 17.24 1.02
N ALA A 11 14.59 16.58 0.95
CA ALA A 11 13.91 16.41 -0.33
C ALA A 11 13.00 17.62 -0.55
N LYS A 12 12.97 18.14 -1.77
CA LYS A 12 11.92 19.10 -2.16
C LYS A 12 10.64 18.32 -2.39
N MET A 13 9.74 18.42 -1.42
CA MET A 13 8.41 17.81 -1.47
C MET A 13 7.40 18.92 -1.66
N SER A 14 6.67 18.93 -2.79
CA SER A 14 5.67 19.96 -3.09
C SER A 14 6.20 21.40 -2.90
N GLY A 15 7.46 21.62 -3.30
CA GLY A 15 8.14 22.93 -3.20
C GLY A 15 8.71 23.29 -1.82
N LYS A 16 8.58 22.43 -0.80
CA LYS A 16 9.18 22.63 0.53
C LYS A 16 10.34 21.68 0.77
N GLU A 17 11.41 22.16 1.38
CA GLU A 17 12.43 21.26 1.92
C GLU A 17 11.89 20.56 3.15
N SER A 18 11.98 19.23 3.17
CA SER A 18 11.62 18.41 4.32
C SER A 18 12.72 17.41 4.60
N ARG A 19 13.06 17.26 5.88
CA ARG A 19 14.02 16.25 6.33
C ARG A 19 13.34 14.89 6.28
N ILE A 20 13.96 13.96 5.57
CA ILE A 20 13.53 12.57 5.54
C ILE A 20 14.12 11.84 6.75
N LEU A 21 13.30 11.02 7.40
CA LEU A 21 13.71 10.08 8.44
C LEU A 21 13.76 8.67 7.87
N TRP A 22 14.69 7.85 8.35
CA TRP A 22 14.70 6.42 8.02
C TRP A 22 15.21 5.57 9.19
N VAL A 23 14.86 4.29 9.14
CA VAL A 23 15.24 3.24 10.08
C VAL A 23 15.82 2.10 9.28
N ASP A 24 17.06 1.69 9.59
CA ASP A 24 17.76 0.62 8.88
C ASP A 24 17.74 -0.72 9.64
N ASP A 25 17.47 -0.70 10.95
CA ASP A 25 17.60 -1.88 11.81
C ASP A 25 16.59 -1.95 12.98
N LEU A 26 16.68 -3.04 13.74
CA LEU A 26 15.87 -3.28 14.93
C LEU A 26 16.06 -2.21 16.00
N ALA A 27 17.26 -1.66 16.18
CA ALA A 27 17.52 -0.64 17.18
C ALA A 27 16.74 0.65 16.84
N GLY A 28 16.64 1.01 15.56
CA GLY A 28 15.82 2.14 15.11
C GLY A 28 14.32 1.91 15.31
N LEU A 29 13.82 0.68 15.08
CA LEU A 29 12.42 0.32 15.37
C LEU A 29 12.12 0.45 16.87
N ILE A 30 12.97 -0.11 17.73
CA ILE A 30 12.83 -0.02 19.20
C ILE A 30 12.92 1.44 19.66
N ALA A 31 13.83 2.23 19.09
CA ALA A 31 13.94 3.64 19.40
C ALA A 31 12.67 4.43 18.99
N GLY A 32 12.01 4.03 17.90
CA GLY A 32 10.70 4.57 17.51
C GLY A 32 9.64 4.27 18.56
N VAL A 33 9.53 3.01 18.99
CA VAL A 33 8.58 2.61 20.05
C VAL A 33 8.84 3.36 21.35
N GLN A 34 10.11 3.51 21.77
CA GLN A 34 10.51 4.30 22.94
C GLN A 34 10.08 5.77 22.83
N MET A 35 9.96 6.29 21.61
CA MET A 35 9.48 7.64 21.29
C MET A 35 7.95 7.69 21.08
N ASN A 36 7.22 6.65 21.51
CA ASN A 36 5.77 6.48 21.34
C ASN A 36 5.29 6.35 19.89
N VAL A 37 6.15 5.90 18.96
CA VAL A 37 5.70 5.55 17.61
C VAL A 37 4.79 4.32 17.69
N LEU A 38 3.54 4.51 17.29
CA LEU A 38 2.53 3.44 17.19
C LEU A 38 2.29 2.97 15.76
N GLU A 39 2.66 3.76 14.75
CA GLU A 39 2.51 3.37 13.35
C GLU A 39 3.78 3.79 12.58
N PHE A 40 4.33 2.88 11.80
CA PHE A 40 5.37 3.17 10.82
C PHE A 40 4.74 3.30 9.44
N HIS A 41 4.87 4.48 8.85
CA HIS A 41 4.42 4.75 7.49
C HIS A 41 5.63 4.99 6.60
N ILE A 42 5.72 4.23 5.52
CA ILE A 42 6.87 4.21 4.62
C ILE A 42 6.51 4.76 3.24
N TRP A 43 7.49 5.38 2.59
CA TRP A 43 7.37 5.89 1.24
C TRP A 43 7.28 4.75 0.21
N GLY A 44 6.86 5.08 -1.00
CA GLY A 44 6.95 4.17 -2.16
C GLY A 44 8.34 4.09 -2.79
N SER A 45 9.32 4.85 -2.30
CA SER A 45 10.70 4.90 -2.81
C SER A 45 11.74 4.63 -1.71
N ARG A 46 12.98 4.33 -2.12
CA ARG A 46 14.10 4.12 -1.20
C ARG A 46 14.82 5.44 -1.00
N ARG A 47 15.45 5.64 0.16
CA ARG A 47 16.21 6.86 0.48
C ARG A 47 17.31 7.19 -0.53
N GLN A 48 17.86 6.19 -1.23
CA GLN A 48 18.92 6.37 -2.23
C GLN A 48 18.39 6.97 -3.54
N GLN A 49 17.10 6.77 -3.84
CA GLN A 49 16.43 7.20 -5.06
C GLN A 49 15.02 7.69 -4.71
N PRO A 50 14.89 8.81 -3.96
CA PRO A 50 13.60 9.24 -3.41
C PRO A 50 12.58 9.63 -4.49
N ASP A 51 13.04 10.01 -5.68
CA ASP A 51 12.21 10.45 -6.80
C ASP A 51 11.76 9.30 -7.71
N LEU A 52 12.28 8.09 -7.50
CA LEU A 52 11.97 6.90 -8.28
C LEU A 52 11.27 5.86 -7.38
N PRO A 53 9.94 5.74 -7.44
CA PRO A 53 9.21 4.71 -6.71
C PRO A 53 9.68 3.30 -7.08
N HIS A 54 9.84 2.45 -6.06
CA HIS A 54 10.11 1.02 -6.20
C HIS A 54 8.88 0.15 -5.93
N ARG A 55 7.72 0.79 -5.72
CA ARG A 55 6.43 0.11 -5.56
C ARG A 55 5.30 1.08 -5.81
N MET A 56 4.16 0.53 -6.22
CA MET A 56 2.87 1.21 -6.22
C MET A 56 1.87 0.44 -5.36
N ILE A 57 0.87 1.16 -4.86
CA ILE A 57 -0.11 0.66 -3.90
C ILE A 57 -1.50 1.07 -4.38
N PHE A 58 -2.39 0.09 -4.40
CA PHE A 58 -3.82 0.28 -4.53
C PHE A 58 -4.44 0.08 -3.14
N ASP A 59 -4.84 1.18 -2.51
CA ASP A 59 -5.45 1.19 -1.17
C ASP A 59 -6.98 1.10 -1.30
N ILE A 60 -7.53 -0.06 -0.92
CA ILE A 60 -8.94 -0.39 -1.10
C ILE A 60 -9.67 -0.08 0.20
N ASP A 61 -10.30 1.09 0.24
CA ASP A 61 -11.04 1.55 1.40
C ASP A 61 -12.56 1.47 1.16
N PRO A 62 -13.31 0.72 1.99
CA PRO A 62 -14.76 0.65 1.89
C PRO A 62 -15.42 1.94 2.43
N ASP A 63 -16.55 2.32 1.83
CA ASP A 63 -17.47 3.30 2.41
C ASP A 63 -18.07 2.81 3.75
N GLU A 64 -18.57 3.76 4.56
CA GLU A 64 -19.23 3.46 5.83
C GLU A 64 -20.51 2.63 5.59
N GLY A 65 -20.43 1.33 5.85
CA GLY A 65 -21.54 0.38 5.70
C GLY A 65 -21.24 -0.81 4.77
N LEU A 66 -20.15 -0.76 4.00
CA LEU A 66 -19.69 -1.93 3.26
C LEU A 66 -18.94 -2.90 4.18
N GLY A 67 -19.32 -4.17 4.11
CA GLY A 67 -18.61 -5.25 4.80
C GLY A 67 -17.23 -5.54 4.17
N PHE A 68 -16.48 -6.45 4.79
CA PHE A 68 -15.15 -6.81 4.33
C PHE A 68 -15.14 -7.72 3.08
N ALA A 69 -16.18 -8.52 2.87
CA ALA A 69 -16.25 -9.42 1.70
C ALA A 69 -16.13 -8.68 0.35
N PRO A 70 -16.84 -7.55 0.10
CA PRO A 70 -16.61 -6.71 -1.08
C PRO A 70 -15.15 -6.24 -1.24
N VAL A 71 -14.49 -5.88 -0.13
CA VAL A 71 -13.09 -5.42 -0.14
C VAL A 71 -12.16 -6.55 -0.60
N LYS A 72 -12.36 -7.77 -0.08
CA LYS A 72 -11.60 -8.95 -0.53
C LYS A 72 -11.80 -9.21 -2.02
N GLN A 73 -13.05 -9.16 -2.49
CA GLN A 73 -13.35 -9.37 -3.91
C GLN A 73 -12.69 -8.31 -4.78
N ALA A 74 -12.72 -7.03 -4.37
CA ALA A 74 -12.02 -5.96 -5.09
C ALA A 74 -10.51 -6.21 -5.18
N ALA A 75 -9.88 -6.66 -4.08
CA ALA A 75 -8.45 -6.97 -4.08
C ALA A 75 -8.12 -8.09 -5.08
N LEU A 76 -8.96 -9.13 -5.15
CA LEU A 76 -8.81 -10.23 -6.11
C LEU A 76 -9.02 -9.75 -7.55
N ASP A 77 -10.04 -8.94 -7.81
CA ASP A 77 -10.27 -8.37 -9.14
C ASP A 77 -9.07 -7.52 -9.60
N ILE A 78 -8.51 -6.71 -8.70
CA ILE A 78 -7.33 -5.88 -8.97
C ILE A 78 -6.10 -6.75 -9.26
N ARG A 79 -5.89 -7.82 -8.48
CA ARG A 79 -4.84 -8.81 -8.73
C ARG A 79 -4.94 -9.39 -10.14
N ASP A 80 -6.12 -9.87 -10.51
CA ASP A 80 -6.33 -10.58 -11.77
C ASP A 80 -6.10 -9.66 -12.97
N ILE A 81 -6.51 -8.38 -12.86
CA ILE A 81 -6.22 -7.37 -13.88
C ILE A 81 -4.71 -7.08 -13.96
N LEU A 82 -4.03 -6.91 -12.83
CA LEU A 82 -2.58 -6.68 -12.80
C LEU A 82 -1.82 -7.89 -13.39
N GLU A 83 -2.22 -9.10 -13.04
CA GLU A 83 -1.63 -10.33 -13.58
C GLU A 83 -1.83 -10.42 -15.09
N ALA A 84 -3.01 -10.08 -15.60
CA ALA A 84 -3.28 -10.01 -17.04
C ALA A 84 -2.41 -8.95 -17.77
N LEU A 85 -2.00 -7.90 -17.07
CA LEU A 85 -1.05 -6.89 -17.56
C LEU A 85 0.42 -7.34 -17.44
N GLY A 86 0.68 -8.49 -16.80
CA GLY A 86 2.03 -9.01 -16.54
C GLY A 86 2.69 -8.41 -15.30
N LEU A 87 1.92 -7.87 -14.37
CA LEU A 87 2.39 -7.31 -13.10
C LEU A 87 2.02 -8.22 -11.93
N GLN A 88 3.02 -8.72 -11.22
CA GLN A 88 2.83 -9.46 -9.97
C GLN A 88 2.50 -8.51 -8.82
N SER A 89 1.61 -8.94 -7.93
CA SER A 89 1.14 -8.12 -6.81
C SER A 89 1.00 -8.94 -5.53
N TRP A 90 1.02 -8.25 -4.38
CA TRP A 90 0.97 -8.82 -3.04
C TRP A 90 -0.07 -8.13 -2.17
N THR A 91 -0.63 -8.87 -1.21
CA THR A 91 -1.68 -8.38 -0.31
C THR A 91 -1.20 -8.04 1.07
N LEU A 92 -1.68 -6.91 1.58
CA LEU A 92 -1.49 -6.49 2.96
C LEU A 92 -2.85 -6.13 3.55
N LEU A 93 -3.27 -6.86 4.58
CA LEU A 93 -4.36 -6.38 5.43
C LEU A 93 -3.89 -5.11 6.11
N SER A 94 -4.64 -4.01 6.01
CA SER A 94 -4.15 -2.72 6.52
C SER A 94 -4.11 -2.62 8.04
N GLY A 95 -4.73 -3.55 8.77
CA GLY A 95 -5.05 -3.40 10.20
C GLY A 95 -6.20 -2.40 10.45
N GLY A 96 -6.78 -1.83 9.39
CA GLY A 96 -7.87 -0.87 9.42
C GLY A 96 -9.16 -1.47 8.89
N LYS A 97 -9.77 -0.81 7.89
CA LYS A 97 -10.98 -1.30 7.22
C LYS A 97 -10.68 -1.93 5.85
N GLY A 98 -9.53 -1.60 5.26
CA GLY A 98 -9.18 -1.91 3.88
C GLY A 98 -8.03 -2.90 3.70
N VAL A 99 -7.74 -3.18 2.44
CA VAL A 99 -6.61 -4.02 1.99
C VAL A 99 -5.76 -3.18 1.05
N HIS A 100 -4.44 -3.32 1.16
CA HIS A 100 -3.53 -2.80 0.15
C HIS A 100 -3.16 -3.93 -0.81
N VAL A 101 -3.25 -3.65 -2.11
CA VAL A 101 -2.61 -4.44 -3.17
C VAL A 101 -1.34 -3.71 -3.57
N VAL A 102 -0.19 -4.37 -3.40
CA VAL A 102 1.14 -3.78 -3.53
C VAL A 102 1.85 -4.40 -4.73
N VAL A 103 2.38 -3.55 -5.60
CA VAL A 103 3.11 -3.97 -6.82
C VAL A 103 4.52 -3.43 -6.72
N PRO A 104 5.55 -4.26 -6.45
CA PRO A 104 6.94 -3.83 -6.50
C PRO A 104 7.32 -3.45 -7.93
N LEU A 105 8.24 -2.50 -8.07
CA LEU A 105 8.71 -1.98 -9.35
C LEU A 105 10.22 -1.83 -9.32
N VAL A 106 10.86 -2.02 -10.47
CA VAL A 106 12.21 -1.48 -10.68
C VAL A 106 12.11 0.05 -10.72
N PRO A 107 12.96 0.80 -10.00
CA PRO A 107 12.90 2.28 -9.94
C PRO A 107 13.33 2.95 -11.25
N GLU A 108 12.47 2.90 -12.28
CA GLU A 108 12.70 3.53 -13.59
C GLU A 108 11.65 4.61 -13.90
N ALA A 109 10.39 4.36 -13.56
CA ALA A 109 9.31 5.31 -13.73
C ALA A 109 9.29 6.32 -12.57
N ASP A 110 9.04 7.59 -12.87
CA ASP A 110 8.92 8.63 -11.85
C ASP A 110 7.55 8.60 -11.13
N TRP A 111 7.39 9.45 -10.12
CA TRP A 111 6.15 9.55 -9.35
C TRP A 111 4.93 9.93 -10.19
N ASP A 112 5.07 10.79 -11.19
CA ASP A 112 3.95 11.23 -12.02
C ASP A 112 3.51 10.11 -12.97
N GLU A 113 4.47 9.37 -13.53
CA GLU A 113 4.22 8.20 -14.37
C GLU A 113 3.50 7.08 -13.60
N VAL A 114 3.98 6.75 -12.39
CA VAL A 114 3.34 5.73 -11.54
C VAL A 114 1.95 6.20 -11.09
N LYS A 115 1.82 7.45 -10.66
CA LYS A 115 0.52 8.00 -10.22
C LYS A 115 -0.50 8.02 -11.35
N SER A 116 -0.08 8.43 -12.56
CA SER A 116 -0.94 8.44 -13.75
C SER A 116 -1.43 7.03 -14.06
N PHE A 117 -0.54 6.03 -14.02
CA PHE A 117 -0.94 4.63 -14.23
C PHE A 117 -1.99 4.17 -13.21
N CYS A 118 -1.76 4.42 -11.92
CA CYS A 118 -2.71 4.03 -10.88
C CYS A 118 -4.05 4.76 -10.99
N GLN A 119 -4.04 6.02 -11.44
CA GLN A 119 -5.25 6.78 -11.72
C GLN A 119 -6.02 6.19 -12.90
N ASP A 120 -5.36 5.98 -14.04
CA ASP A 120 -5.96 5.39 -15.25
C ASP A 120 -6.55 4.00 -14.95
N PHE A 121 -5.83 3.18 -14.17
CA PHE A 121 -6.30 1.89 -13.68
C PHE A 121 -7.58 2.02 -12.83
N ALA A 122 -7.61 2.95 -11.88
CA ALA A 122 -8.78 3.18 -11.04
C ALA A 122 -9.99 3.68 -11.84
N GLU A 123 -9.75 4.53 -12.84
CA GLU A 123 -10.78 5.00 -13.76
C GLU A 123 -11.32 3.88 -14.65
N LEU A 124 -10.44 3.02 -15.20
CA LEU A 124 -10.84 1.84 -15.97
C LEU A 124 -11.75 0.92 -15.14
N LEU A 125 -11.38 0.63 -13.89
CA LEU A 125 -12.16 -0.22 -13.00
C LEU A 125 -13.53 0.41 -12.70
N ALA A 126 -13.57 1.72 -12.44
CA ALA A 126 -14.82 2.47 -12.23
C ALA A 126 -15.70 2.56 -13.48
N ARG A 127 -15.12 2.54 -14.70
CA ARG A 127 -15.86 2.47 -15.97
C ARG A 127 -16.42 1.07 -16.22
N THR A 128 -15.65 0.04 -15.91
CA THR A 128 -15.99 -1.36 -16.16
C THR A 128 -17.03 -1.87 -15.17
N ASP A 129 -16.95 -1.45 -13.91
CA ASP A 129 -17.91 -1.79 -12.88
C ASP A 129 -18.27 -0.57 -12.00
N PRO A 130 -19.09 0.35 -12.55
CA PRO A 130 -19.49 1.58 -11.85
C PRO A 130 -20.41 1.32 -10.65
N SER A 131 -20.93 0.10 -10.52
CA SER A 131 -21.80 -0.33 -9.42
C SER A 131 -21.01 -0.61 -8.15
N ARG A 132 -19.78 -1.12 -8.28
CA ARG A 132 -18.89 -1.42 -7.15
C ARG A 132 -17.80 -0.38 -6.94
N PHE A 133 -17.33 0.29 -7.99
CA PHE A 133 -16.15 1.17 -7.90
C PHE A 133 -16.46 2.63 -8.23
N VAL A 134 -15.64 3.52 -7.65
CA VAL A 134 -15.61 4.94 -7.98
C VAL A 134 -14.17 5.46 -7.96
N ALA A 135 -13.77 6.18 -9.01
CA ALA A 135 -12.45 6.83 -9.08
C ALA A 135 -12.45 8.28 -8.56
N ASN A 136 -13.64 8.88 -8.36
CA ASN A 136 -13.77 10.28 -7.94
C ASN A 136 -13.60 10.44 -6.42
N MET A 137 -12.84 11.45 -6.01
CA MET A 137 -12.53 11.72 -4.61
C MET A 137 -13.74 12.10 -3.73
N SER A 138 -14.83 12.63 -4.27
CA SER A 138 -15.88 13.18 -3.39
C SER A 138 -16.58 12.08 -2.57
N LYS A 139 -16.49 12.17 -1.23
CA LYS A 139 -17.11 11.21 -0.30
C LYS A 139 -18.60 10.99 -0.57
N ALA A 140 -19.32 12.05 -0.94
CA ALA A 140 -20.74 11.97 -1.30
C ALA A 140 -21.03 11.01 -2.47
N LYS A 141 -20.07 10.83 -3.39
CA LYS A 141 -20.19 9.88 -4.50
C LYS A 141 -19.75 8.46 -4.13
N ARG A 142 -19.21 8.22 -2.93
CA ARG A 142 -18.74 6.89 -2.50
C ARG A 142 -19.83 6.02 -1.88
N LYS A 143 -21.04 6.55 -1.66
CA LYS A 143 -22.09 5.85 -0.94
C LYS A 143 -22.36 4.45 -1.54
N GLY A 144 -22.08 3.41 -0.78
CA GLY A 144 -22.28 2.01 -1.19
C GLY A 144 -21.29 1.49 -2.25
N ARG A 145 -20.17 2.19 -2.50
CA ARG A 145 -19.13 1.81 -3.46
C ARG A 145 -17.74 1.84 -2.81
N MET A 146 -16.80 1.15 -3.43
CA MET A 146 -15.39 1.15 -3.03
C MET A 146 -14.64 2.25 -3.79
N PHE A 147 -13.87 3.03 -3.04
CA PHE A 147 -12.93 3.97 -3.62
C PHE A 147 -11.56 3.30 -3.70
N LEU A 148 -11.01 3.24 -4.91
CA LEU A 148 -9.64 2.77 -5.12
C LEU A 148 -8.70 3.95 -4.93
N ASP A 149 -8.08 4.06 -3.75
CA ASP A 149 -7.20 5.18 -3.43
C ASP A 149 -5.82 4.99 -4.08
N TYR A 150 -5.64 5.67 -5.21
CA TYR A 150 -4.36 5.76 -5.92
C TYR A 150 -3.44 6.88 -5.41
N LEU A 151 -3.87 7.69 -4.44
CA LEU A 151 -3.14 8.87 -3.96
C LEU A 151 -1.91 8.50 -3.09
N ARG A 152 -1.79 7.22 -2.72
CA ARG A 152 -0.59 6.66 -2.08
C ARG A 152 0.65 6.72 -2.99
N ASN A 153 0.46 6.92 -4.29
CA ASN A 153 1.50 6.83 -5.31
C ASN A 153 2.06 8.19 -5.75
N GLY A 154 2.04 9.20 -4.87
CA GLY A 154 2.64 10.51 -5.13
C GLY A 154 3.91 10.72 -4.31
N GLN A 155 4.77 11.63 -4.76
CA GLN A 155 5.96 12.03 -4.01
C GLN A 155 5.56 12.49 -2.60
N GLY A 156 6.15 11.85 -1.58
CA GLY A 156 5.87 12.15 -0.18
C GLY A 156 4.63 11.51 0.42
N SER A 157 3.79 10.85 -0.40
CA SER A 157 2.74 9.99 0.12
C SER A 157 3.35 8.79 0.83
N THR A 158 2.67 8.35 1.88
CA THR A 158 3.08 7.18 2.67
C THR A 158 1.95 6.18 2.78
N ALA A 159 2.32 4.92 3.02
CA ALA A 159 1.42 3.85 3.39
C ALA A 159 1.94 3.10 4.60
N ILE A 160 1.03 2.45 5.32
CA ILE A 160 1.38 1.64 6.49
C ILE A 160 2.43 0.59 6.12
N CYS A 161 3.47 0.48 6.95
CA CYS A 161 4.50 -0.54 6.78
C CYS A 161 3.92 -1.93 7.08
N PRO A 162 4.25 -2.97 6.29
CA PRO A 162 4.00 -4.35 6.71
C PRO A 162 4.49 -4.59 8.14
N TRP A 163 3.68 -5.29 8.93
CA TRP A 163 3.88 -5.57 10.35
C TRP A 163 3.79 -4.37 11.30
N SER A 164 3.52 -3.16 10.81
CA SER A 164 3.25 -2.03 11.70
C SER A 164 1.94 -2.19 12.45
N THR A 165 1.94 -1.82 13.73
CA THR A 165 0.72 -1.61 14.51
C THR A 165 -0.11 -0.44 13.96
N ARG A 166 -1.37 -0.39 14.38
CA ARG A 166 -2.34 0.68 14.16
C ARG A 166 -2.72 1.31 15.48
N ALA A 167 -2.77 2.63 15.53
CA ALA A 167 -3.19 3.42 16.69
C ALA A 167 -4.73 3.41 16.82
N ARG A 168 -5.29 2.22 17.03
CA ARG A 168 -6.73 1.95 17.14
C ARG A 168 -6.99 1.01 18.31
N ALA A 169 -8.23 1.01 18.80
CA ALA A 169 -8.66 0.04 19.80
C ALA A 169 -8.40 -1.39 19.30
N GLY A 170 -7.84 -2.23 20.17
CA GLY A 170 -7.42 -3.60 19.83
C GLY A 170 -5.98 -3.72 19.32
N ALA A 171 -5.26 -2.62 19.11
CA ALA A 171 -3.86 -2.63 18.66
C ALA A 171 -3.64 -3.53 17.42
N SER A 172 -4.54 -3.37 16.43
CA SER A 172 -4.47 -4.14 15.19
C SER A 172 -3.18 -3.88 14.42
N CYS A 173 -2.76 -4.82 13.58
CA CYS A 173 -1.53 -4.75 12.80
C CYS A 173 -1.83 -4.82 11.31
N ALA A 174 -0.99 -4.16 10.51
CA ALA A 174 -0.95 -4.40 9.09
C ALA A 174 -0.22 -5.72 8.81
N VAL A 175 -0.91 -6.73 8.30
CA VAL A 175 -0.38 -8.11 8.22
C VAL A 175 -0.35 -8.58 6.76
N PRO A 176 0.85 -8.94 6.25
CA PRO A 176 0.97 -9.65 4.98
C PRO A 176 0.18 -10.95 5.00
N VAL A 177 -0.61 -11.18 3.96
CA VAL A 177 -1.33 -12.44 3.70
C VAL A 177 -1.11 -12.80 2.24
N ASN A 178 -1.11 -14.10 1.92
CA ASN A 178 -1.07 -14.53 0.54
C ASN A 178 -2.48 -14.48 -0.07
N TRP A 179 -2.56 -14.68 -1.39
CA TRP A 179 -3.81 -14.55 -2.13
C TRP A 179 -4.80 -15.66 -1.81
N GLU A 180 -4.33 -16.84 -1.42
CA GLU A 180 -5.13 -17.99 -1.00
C GLU A 180 -5.72 -17.80 0.41
N GLU A 181 -5.02 -17.07 1.28
CA GLU A 181 -5.41 -16.77 2.65
C GLU A 181 -6.44 -15.64 2.71
N LEU A 182 -6.31 -14.62 1.86
CA LEU A 182 -7.19 -13.44 1.88
C LEU A 182 -8.69 -13.81 1.93
N PRO A 183 -9.23 -14.74 1.12
CA PRO A 183 -10.63 -15.18 1.19
C PRO A 183 -11.07 -15.66 2.57
N THR A 184 -10.18 -16.23 3.37
CA THR A 184 -10.48 -16.76 4.71
C THR A 184 -10.45 -15.69 5.81
N CYS A 185 -9.87 -14.52 5.55
CA CYS A 185 -9.83 -13.43 6.53
C CYS A 185 -11.23 -12.84 6.77
N GLU A 186 -11.61 -12.70 8.04
CA GLU A 186 -12.92 -12.15 8.43
C GLU A 186 -12.94 -10.62 8.40
N SER A 187 -11.80 -9.96 8.66
CA SER A 187 -11.67 -8.51 8.62
C SER A 187 -10.26 -8.05 8.27
N ALA A 188 -10.13 -6.79 7.85
CA ALA A 188 -8.84 -6.13 7.61
C ALA A 188 -8.02 -5.89 8.89
N ASN A 189 -8.65 -5.99 10.06
CA ASN A 189 -8.05 -5.75 11.38
C ASN A 189 -8.14 -6.98 12.30
N GLY A 190 -8.23 -8.18 11.73
CA GLY A 190 -8.36 -9.44 12.49
C GLY A 190 -7.10 -9.87 13.24
N PHE A 191 -6.00 -9.13 13.08
CA PHE A 191 -4.72 -9.42 13.69
C PHE A 191 -4.28 -8.26 14.57
N ASP A 192 -3.88 -8.56 15.81
CA ASP A 192 -3.35 -7.61 16.79
C ASP A 192 -1.82 -7.74 16.93
N VAL A 193 -1.25 -7.14 17.97
CA VAL A 193 0.20 -7.20 18.27
C VAL A 193 0.74 -8.62 18.44
N PHE A 194 -0.09 -9.61 18.77
CA PHE A 194 0.33 -11.00 18.90
C PHE A 194 0.45 -11.72 17.54
N ALA A 195 0.04 -11.07 16.45
CA ALA A 195 0.22 -11.57 15.10
C ALA A 195 1.69 -11.75 14.71
N ALA A 196 2.64 -11.22 15.47
CA ALA A 196 4.08 -11.48 15.30
C ALA A 196 4.41 -12.99 15.27
N ALA A 197 3.61 -13.85 15.92
CA ALA A 197 3.76 -15.30 15.83
C ALA A 197 3.64 -15.83 14.39
N ARG A 198 2.92 -15.13 13.51
CA ARG A 198 2.78 -15.46 12.09
C ARG A 198 4.08 -15.28 11.30
N ALA A 199 5.05 -14.52 11.80
CA ALA A 199 6.37 -14.45 11.19
C ALA A 199 7.12 -15.79 11.20
N GLN A 200 6.61 -16.80 11.92
CA GLN A 200 7.11 -18.18 11.92
C GLN A 200 6.46 -19.07 10.85
N LEU A 201 5.42 -18.58 10.15
CA LEU A 201 4.78 -19.27 9.03
C LEU A 201 5.57 -19.00 7.73
N PRO A 202 5.31 -19.77 6.65
CA PRO A 202 5.83 -19.43 5.32
C PRO A 202 5.53 -17.97 4.95
N GLU A 203 6.49 -17.31 4.30
CA GLU A 203 6.43 -15.88 4.04
C GLU A 203 5.29 -15.56 3.06
N ALA A 204 4.26 -14.85 3.54
CA ALA A 204 3.12 -14.43 2.72
C ALA A 204 3.52 -13.56 1.52
N TRP A 205 4.67 -12.89 1.61
CA TRP A 205 5.26 -12.06 0.57
C TRP A 205 6.47 -12.74 -0.09
N GLU A 206 6.45 -14.07 -0.21
CA GLU A 206 7.46 -14.80 -0.98
C GLU A 206 7.64 -14.19 -2.38
N GLY A 207 8.89 -14.00 -2.78
CA GLY A 207 9.27 -13.42 -4.07
C GLY A 207 9.18 -11.89 -4.19
N TYR A 208 8.57 -11.18 -3.23
CA TYR A 208 8.35 -9.71 -3.32
C TYR A 208 9.64 -8.91 -3.58
N PHE A 209 10.74 -9.28 -2.92
CA PHE A 209 12.02 -8.57 -3.08
C PHE A 209 12.84 -9.03 -4.29
N GLY A 210 12.44 -10.12 -4.95
CA GLY A 210 13.19 -10.73 -6.07
C GLY A 210 12.56 -10.50 -7.44
N VAL A 211 11.32 -10.02 -7.52
CA VAL A 211 10.69 -9.71 -8.81
C VAL A 211 11.26 -8.43 -9.41
N GLU A 212 11.52 -8.46 -10.71
CA GLU A 212 11.92 -7.30 -11.51
C GLU A 212 10.84 -7.04 -12.57
N GLN A 213 10.05 -5.98 -12.37
CA GLN A 213 8.97 -5.59 -13.28
C GLN A 213 8.93 -4.06 -13.41
N THR A 214 8.63 -3.59 -14.62
CA THR A 214 8.65 -2.16 -14.99
C THR A 214 7.33 -1.73 -15.60
N LEU A 215 6.97 -0.45 -15.43
CA LEU A 215 5.82 0.15 -16.11
C LEU A 215 6.17 0.54 -17.54
N THR A 216 6.29 -0.45 -18.41
CA THR A 216 6.52 -0.22 -19.85
C THR A 216 5.41 0.64 -20.48
N ASP A 217 5.70 1.32 -21.58
CA ASP A 217 4.69 2.07 -22.33
C ASP A 217 3.48 1.21 -22.70
N ARG A 218 3.69 -0.04 -23.09
CA ARG A 218 2.61 -0.97 -23.41
C ARG A 218 1.66 -1.17 -22.22
N ILE A 219 2.21 -1.40 -21.02
CA ILE A 219 1.42 -1.57 -19.80
C ILE A 219 0.66 -0.29 -19.47
N ARG A 220 1.32 0.87 -19.56
CA ARG A 220 0.69 2.17 -19.27
C ARG A 220 -0.45 2.49 -20.24
N HIS A 221 -0.31 2.14 -21.51
CA HIS A 221 -1.37 2.38 -22.51
C HIS A 221 -2.55 1.42 -22.36
N ALA A 222 -2.36 0.22 -21.79
CA ALA A 222 -3.41 -0.77 -21.66
C ALA A 222 -4.54 -0.37 -20.68
N VAL A 223 -4.28 0.58 -19.79
CA VAL A 223 -5.25 1.04 -18.77
C VAL A 223 -5.92 2.38 -19.10
N ARG A 224 -5.53 3.03 -20.20
CA ARG A 224 -6.06 4.34 -20.61
C ARG A 224 -7.46 4.22 -21.22
#